data_AF-A0A4Q3V8T0-F1
#
_entry.id   AF-A0A4Q3V8T0-F1
#
_cell.length_a   1.000
_cell.length_b   1.000
_cell.length_c   1.000
_cell.angle_alpha   90.00
_cell.angle_beta   90.00
_cell.angle_gamma   90.00
#
_symmetry.space_group_name_H-M   'P 1'
#
loop_
_entity.id
_entity.type
_entity.pdbx_description
1 polymer ?
#
loop_
_entity_poly.entity_id
_entity_poly.type
_entity_poly.pdbx_seq_one_letter_code
_entity_poly.pdbx_strand_id
1 'polypeptide(L)'
;MTAAILCFVFAVWPLVAFLGGSAFSPLTGVAALATAHKSIPRLRFRYYMVAFATFIAFAAASAFWSPRPVALFDWSSLSVRSEVLRWGLLMLAGGSLLAAVQGLSERGIKLVLRFATVALIVHFLMVTLMAVFAAPLIAFFYPGKPTDDGVQNITRNAMFMAAAAPFLILAVTEGRGRIFTAVIVIGVVVAVSGVSMLRELDAGYLTLAAALGCYLVLRAFPRDGFR
;
A
#
# COMPACT_ATOMS: atom_id res chain seq x y z
N MET A 1 9.90 4.90 -20.61
CA MET A 1 10.05 5.83 -19.46
C MET A 1 9.05 5.53 -18.33
N THR A 2 7.73 5.64 -18.53
CA THR A 2 6.71 5.37 -17.49
C THR A 2 6.85 4.02 -16.78
N ALA A 3 7.06 2.92 -17.53
CA ALA A 3 7.28 1.59 -16.93
C ALA A 3 8.53 1.56 -16.02
N ALA A 4 9.62 2.22 -16.42
CA ALA A 4 10.85 2.28 -15.64
C ALA A 4 10.65 3.07 -14.34
N ILE A 5 9.90 4.19 -14.38
CA ILE A 5 9.54 4.97 -13.19
C ILE A 5 8.73 4.10 -12.22
N LEU A 6 7.73 3.37 -12.71
CA LEU A 6 6.94 2.46 -11.88
C LEU A 6 7.78 1.33 -11.30
N CYS A 7 8.67 0.72 -12.09
CA CYS A 7 9.59 -0.31 -11.59
C CYS A 7 10.50 0.23 -10.50
N PHE A 8 11.01 1.46 -10.65
CA PHE A 8 11.83 2.12 -9.63
C PHE A 8 11.03 2.37 -8.34
N VAL A 9 9.80 2.86 -8.44
CA VAL A 9 8.91 3.05 -7.28
C VAL A 9 8.71 1.73 -6.53
N PHE A 10 8.43 0.64 -7.24
CA PHE A 10 8.28 -0.67 -6.62
C PHE A 10 9.59 -1.23 -6.06
N ALA A 11 10.74 -0.97 -6.70
CA ALA A 11 12.04 -1.41 -6.20
C ALA A 11 12.44 -0.69 -4.89
N VAL A 12 12.13 0.59 -4.78
CA VAL A 12 12.43 1.40 -3.59
C VAL A 12 11.39 1.21 -2.48
N TRP A 13 10.19 0.72 -2.82
CA TRP A 13 9.08 0.55 -1.89
C TRP A 13 9.45 -0.21 -0.60
N PRO A 14 10.08 -1.40 -0.63
CA PRO A 14 10.36 -2.15 0.60
C PRO A 14 11.36 -1.44 1.50
N LEU A 15 12.31 -0.70 0.92
CA LEU A 15 13.28 0.11 1.67
C LEU A 15 12.58 1.27 2.38
N VAL A 16 11.69 1.97 1.69
CA VAL A 16 10.89 3.07 2.27
C VAL A 16 9.91 2.55 3.32
N ALA A 17 9.32 1.37 3.12
CA ALA A 17 8.50 0.68 4.11
C ALA A 17 9.27 0.52 5.41
N PHE A 18 10.48 -0.02 5.29
CA PHE A 18 11.35 -0.35 6.42
C PHE A 18 11.87 0.88 7.17
N LEU A 19 12.21 1.95 6.46
CA LEU A 19 12.68 3.21 7.05
C LEU A 19 11.58 4.04 7.73
N GLY A 20 10.38 3.49 7.87
CA GLY A 20 9.32 4.09 8.66
C GLY A 20 8.30 4.87 7.83
N GLY A 21 8.02 4.44 6.59
CA GLY A 21 6.79 4.66 5.82
C GLY A 21 6.30 6.11 5.58
N SER A 22 6.90 7.11 6.20
CA SER A 22 6.61 8.52 6.04
C SER A 22 6.96 9.00 4.64
N ALA A 23 8.02 8.42 4.06
CA ALA A 23 8.47 8.71 2.71
C ALA A 23 7.60 8.07 1.60
N PHE A 24 6.56 7.29 1.93
CA PHE A 24 5.64 6.77 0.92
C PHE A 24 4.86 7.88 0.22
N SER A 25 4.39 8.87 0.97
CA SER A 25 3.63 10.00 0.41
C SER A 25 4.46 10.83 -0.57
N PRO A 26 5.69 11.28 -0.25
CA PRO A 26 6.53 11.98 -1.22
C PRO A 26 6.98 11.08 -2.38
N LEU A 27 7.33 9.80 -2.15
CA LEU A 27 7.70 8.90 -3.25
C LEU A 27 6.55 8.74 -4.26
N THR A 28 5.34 8.51 -3.77
CA THR A 28 4.15 8.36 -4.62
C THR A 28 3.81 9.67 -5.32
N GLY A 29 3.95 10.82 -4.63
CA GLY A 29 3.77 12.15 -5.23
C GLY A 29 4.78 12.46 -6.35
N VAL A 30 6.06 12.18 -6.14
CA VAL A 30 7.10 12.37 -7.16
C VAL A 30 6.85 11.46 -8.37
N ALA A 31 6.48 10.20 -8.13
CA ALA A 31 6.11 9.29 -9.21
C ALA A 31 4.90 9.76 -10.01
N ALA A 32 3.88 10.28 -9.32
CA ALA A 32 2.69 10.87 -9.94
C ALA A 32 3.04 12.07 -10.81
N LEU A 33 3.87 13.00 -10.32
CA LEU A 33 4.35 14.15 -11.09
C LEU A 33 5.17 13.71 -12.32
N ALA A 34 6.10 12.79 -12.13
CA ALA A 34 6.93 12.26 -13.21
C ALA A 34 6.10 11.55 -14.30
N THR A 35 4.95 11.00 -13.95
CA THR A 35 4.03 10.32 -14.87
C THR A 35 2.83 11.19 -15.29
N ALA A 36 2.72 12.43 -14.79
CA ALA A 36 1.55 13.29 -14.97
C ALA A 36 1.23 13.57 -16.44
N HIS A 37 2.26 13.83 -17.25
CA HIS A 37 2.13 14.07 -18.69
C HIS A 37 1.41 12.94 -19.46
N LYS A 38 1.46 11.70 -18.97
CA LYS A 38 0.72 10.56 -19.54
C LYS A 38 -0.59 10.24 -18.83
N SER A 39 -0.69 10.64 -17.56
CA SER A 39 -1.80 10.29 -16.67
C SER A 39 -2.97 11.25 -16.83
N ILE A 40 -2.68 12.56 -16.91
CA ILE A 40 -3.70 13.63 -17.02
C ILE A 40 -4.59 13.47 -18.25
N PRO A 41 -4.08 13.21 -19.47
CA PRO A 41 -4.94 13.06 -20.65
C PRO A 41 -5.85 11.83 -20.60
N ARG A 42 -5.59 10.89 -19.70
CA ARG A 42 -6.28 9.59 -19.59
C ARG A 42 -7.18 9.48 -18.37
N LEU A 43 -7.16 10.49 -17.50
CA LEU A 43 -8.06 10.58 -16.35
C LEU A 43 -9.49 10.77 -16.86
N ARG A 44 -10.23 9.67 -16.88
CA ARG A 44 -11.67 9.65 -17.14
C ARG A 44 -12.40 9.45 -15.84
N PHE A 45 -13.54 10.12 -15.69
CA PHE A 45 -14.40 9.91 -14.54
C PHE A 45 -14.86 8.45 -14.46
N ARG A 46 -14.77 7.86 -13.28
CA ARG A 46 -15.16 6.48 -12.98
C ARG A 46 -15.82 6.43 -11.61
N TYR A 47 -16.75 5.50 -11.40
CA TYR A 47 -17.51 5.40 -10.15
C TYR A 47 -16.64 5.19 -8.90
N TYR A 48 -15.51 4.50 -9.03
CA TYR A 48 -14.55 4.36 -7.91
C TYR A 48 -14.00 5.71 -7.43
N MET A 49 -13.95 6.74 -8.29
CA MET A 49 -13.49 8.08 -7.92
C MET A 49 -14.47 8.77 -6.98
N VAL A 50 -15.77 8.44 -7.06
CA VAL A 50 -16.79 8.95 -6.14
C VAL A 50 -16.57 8.36 -4.75
N ALA A 51 -16.38 7.04 -4.66
CA ALA A 51 -16.07 6.38 -3.39
C ALA A 51 -14.82 6.98 -2.73
N PHE A 52 -13.78 7.26 -3.53
CA PHE A 52 -12.57 7.95 -3.04
C PHE A 52 -12.84 9.38 -2.60
N ALA A 53 -13.61 10.16 -3.36
CA ALA A 53 -13.97 11.53 -2.99
C ALA A 53 -14.79 11.56 -1.68
N THR A 54 -15.74 10.64 -1.53
CA THR A 54 -16.53 10.48 -0.30
C THR A 54 -15.64 10.11 0.88
N PHE A 55 -14.66 9.21 0.70
CA PHE A 55 -13.69 8.89 1.74
C PHE A 55 -12.84 10.10 2.16
N ILE A 56 -12.38 10.89 1.19
CA ILE A 56 -11.62 12.13 1.47
C ILE A 56 -12.49 13.13 2.23
N ALA A 57 -13.74 13.31 1.82
CA ALA A 57 -14.69 14.19 2.53
C ALA A 57 -14.94 13.72 3.95
N PHE A 58 -15.10 12.40 4.16
CA PHE A 58 -15.21 11.81 5.49
C PHE A 58 -13.94 12.03 6.32
N ALA A 59 -12.76 11.78 5.76
CA ALA A 59 -11.49 12.00 6.45
C ALA A 59 -11.32 13.48 6.83
N ALA A 60 -11.66 14.41 5.93
CA ALA A 60 -11.66 15.84 6.18
C ALA A 60 -12.63 16.21 7.31
N ALA A 61 -13.86 15.70 7.28
CA ALA A 61 -14.86 15.91 8.33
C ALA A 61 -14.40 15.33 9.68
N SER A 62 -13.77 14.16 9.70
CA SER A 62 -13.26 13.54 10.93
C SER A 62 -12.12 14.35 11.57
N ALA A 63 -11.30 15.01 10.75
CA ALA A 63 -10.23 15.88 11.23
C ALA A 63 -10.76 17.17 11.90
N PHE A 64 -11.96 17.64 11.55
CA PHE A 64 -12.62 18.73 12.27
C PHE A 64 -13.05 18.33 13.68
N TRP A 65 -13.34 17.04 13.91
CA TRP A 65 -13.80 16.54 15.20
C TRP A 65 -12.66 16.27 16.20
N SER A 66 -11.43 16.10 15.72
CA SER A 66 -10.23 15.89 16.54
C SER A 66 -9.17 16.94 16.21
N PRO A 67 -9.08 18.06 16.97
CA PRO A 67 -8.13 19.13 16.67
C PRO A 67 -6.69 18.64 16.85
N ARG A 68 -6.06 18.25 15.74
CA ARG A 68 -4.62 18.04 15.66
C ARG A 68 -3.95 19.33 15.17
N PRO A 69 -2.69 19.59 15.55
CA PRO A 69 -1.96 20.76 15.04
C PRO A 69 -1.97 20.75 13.51
N VAL A 70 -2.39 21.85 12.89
CA VAL A 70 -2.45 22.03 11.43
C VAL A 70 -1.04 22.28 10.86
N ALA A 71 -0.09 21.40 11.20
CA ALA A 71 1.17 21.34 10.49
C ALA A 71 0.93 20.52 9.23
N LEU A 72 1.14 21.11 8.06
CA LEU A 72 0.93 20.44 6.78
C LEU A 72 2.13 19.54 6.44
N PHE A 73 3.34 20.04 6.67
CA PHE A 73 4.60 19.37 6.33
C PHE A 73 5.60 19.46 7.47
N ASP A 74 6.37 18.39 7.64
CA ASP A 74 7.55 18.36 8.48
C ASP A 74 8.79 18.17 7.60
N TRP A 75 9.58 19.24 7.48
CA TRP A 75 10.80 19.26 6.66
C TRP A 75 11.93 18.42 7.25
N SER A 76 11.92 18.16 8.57
CA SER A 76 12.95 17.35 9.23
C SER A 76 12.80 15.85 8.96
N SER A 77 11.57 15.40 8.77
CA SER A 77 11.23 14.00 8.52
C SER A 77 10.67 13.73 7.12
N LEU A 78 10.62 14.77 6.26
CA LEU A 78 9.98 14.75 4.94
C LEU A 78 8.59 14.09 4.96
N SER A 79 7.81 14.40 6.00
CA SER A 79 6.52 13.76 6.24
C SER A 79 5.36 14.75 6.12
N VAL A 80 4.22 14.27 5.59
CA VAL A 80 2.97 15.04 5.55
C VAL A 80 2.24 14.80 6.87
N ARG A 81 2.17 15.82 7.72
CA ARG A 81 1.56 15.73 9.06
C ARG A 81 0.03 15.76 9.02
N SER A 82 -0.55 16.46 8.04
CA SER A 82 -2.00 16.44 7.83
C SER A 82 -2.43 15.10 7.24
N GLU A 83 -3.22 14.33 7.99
CA GLU A 83 -3.74 13.04 7.54
C GLU A 83 -4.62 13.19 6.29
N VAL A 84 -5.46 14.22 6.26
CA VAL A 84 -6.36 14.51 5.12
C VAL A 84 -5.56 14.82 3.87
N LEU A 85 -4.56 15.70 3.99
CA LEU A 85 -3.68 16.04 2.87
C LEU A 85 -2.88 14.81 2.42
N ARG A 86 -2.38 14.01 3.37
CA ARG A 86 -1.65 12.78 3.08
C ARG A 86 -2.50 11.79 2.29
N TRP A 87 -3.72 11.51 2.75
CA TRP A 87 -4.65 10.61 2.06
C TRP A 87 -5.10 11.16 0.70
N GLY A 88 -5.41 12.45 0.62
CA GLY A 88 -5.77 13.10 -0.64
C GLY A 88 -4.64 13.04 -1.68
N LEU A 89 -3.42 13.37 -1.28
CA LEU A 89 -2.24 13.26 -2.14
C LEU A 89 -1.96 11.82 -2.54
N LEU A 90 -2.08 10.87 -1.62
CA LEU A 90 -1.85 9.45 -1.91
C LEU A 90 -2.91 8.90 -2.90
N MET A 91 -4.16 9.33 -2.78
CA MET A 91 -5.24 8.94 -3.69
C MET A 91 -5.09 9.59 -5.06
N LEU A 92 -4.77 10.88 -5.12
CA LEU A 92 -4.48 11.56 -6.39
C LEU A 92 -3.28 10.92 -7.09
N ALA A 93 -2.23 10.64 -6.33
CA ALA A 93 -1.06 9.97 -6.84
C ALA A 93 -1.39 8.55 -7.31
N GLY A 94 -2.12 7.75 -6.53
CA GLY A 94 -2.58 6.41 -6.91
C GLY A 94 -3.44 6.42 -8.18
N GLY A 95 -4.40 7.34 -8.28
CA GLY A 95 -5.23 7.52 -9.47
C GLY A 95 -4.42 7.91 -10.71
N SER A 96 -3.43 8.78 -10.55
CA SER A 96 -2.51 9.14 -11.64
C SER A 96 -1.66 7.94 -12.08
N LEU A 97 -1.11 7.16 -11.15
CA LEU A 97 -0.31 5.97 -11.48
C LEU A 97 -1.17 4.90 -12.19
N LEU A 98 -2.43 4.70 -11.76
CA LEU A 98 -3.38 3.83 -12.47
C LEU A 98 -3.64 4.30 -13.91
N ALA A 99 -3.84 5.61 -14.12
CA ALA A 99 -3.98 6.18 -15.46
C ALA A 99 -2.69 6.07 -16.29
N ALA A 100 -1.52 6.13 -15.66
CA ALA A 100 -0.22 5.94 -16.30
C ALA A 100 -0.06 4.50 -16.83
N VAL A 101 -0.52 3.51 -16.07
CA VAL A 101 -0.47 2.07 -16.43
C VAL A 101 -1.31 1.77 -17.68
N GLN A 102 -2.45 2.45 -17.87
CA GLN A 102 -3.38 2.19 -18.98
C GLN A 102 -2.80 2.38 -20.40
N GLY A 103 -1.66 3.06 -20.55
CA GLY A 103 -0.98 3.11 -21.85
C GLY A 103 0.46 2.66 -21.81
N LEU A 104 0.73 1.67 -20.95
CA LEU A 104 1.89 0.81 -21.10
C LEU A 104 1.61 -0.25 -22.18
N SER A 105 2.67 -0.66 -22.89
CA SER A 105 2.60 -1.85 -23.75
C SER A 105 2.51 -3.12 -22.90
N GLU A 106 2.05 -4.23 -23.50
CA GLU A 106 1.97 -5.53 -22.79
C GLU A 106 3.29 -5.94 -22.14
N ARG A 107 4.43 -5.71 -22.83
CA ARG A 107 5.76 -5.97 -22.28
C ARG A 107 6.04 -5.11 -21.06
N GLY A 108 5.66 -3.84 -21.09
CA GLY A 108 5.81 -2.92 -19.96
C GLY A 108 4.94 -3.30 -18.77
N ILE A 109 3.70 -3.73 -19.01
CA ILE A 109 2.78 -4.22 -17.97
C ILE A 109 3.37 -5.46 -17.28
N LYS A 110 3.80 -6.46 -18.06
CA LYS A 110 4.43 -7.68 -17.53
C LYS A 110 5.67 -7.38 -16.70
N LEU A 111 6.49 -6.40 -17.12
CA LEU A 111 7.66 -5.98 -16.36
C LEU A 111 7.28 -5.34 -15.02
N VAL A 112 6.34 -4.38 -15.03
CA VAL A 112 5.89 -3.69 -13.81
C VAL A 112 5.24 -4.68 -12.84
N LEU A 113 4.42 -5.62 -13.33
CA LEU A 113 3.82 -6.67 -12.50
C LEU A 113 4.87 -7.55 -11.82
N ARG A 114 5.95 -7.93 -12.51
CA ARG A 114 7.05 -8.69 -11.91
C ARG A 114 7.71 -7.90 -10.77
N PHE A 115 8.05 -6.63 -11.01
CA PHE A 115 8.64 -5.77 -9.98
C PHE A 115 7.70 -5.58 -8.78
N ALA A 116 6.42 -5.31 -9.03
CA ALA A 116 5.41 -5.18 -7.98
C ALA A 116 5.27 -6.47 -7.16
N THR A 117 5.24 -7.63 -7.82
CA THR A 117 5.15 -8.94 -7.15
C THR A 117 6.36 -9.20 -6.27
N VAL A 118 7.58 -8.97 -6.79
CA VAL A 118 8.81 -9.13 -6.01
C VAL A 118 8.82 -8.16 -4.82
N ALA A 119 8.45 -6.89 -5.03
CA ALA A 119 8.37 -5.90 -3.96
C ALA A 119 7.37 -6.30 -2.86
N LEU A 120 6.20 -6.84 -3.24
CA LEU A 120 5.21 -7.34 -2.28
C LEU A 120 5.70 -8.57 -1.51
N ILE A 121 6.40 -9.50 -2.17
CA ILE A 121 7.02 -10.65 -1.48
C ILE A 121 8.06 -10.18 -0.47
N VAL A 122 8.95 -9.28 -0.88
CA VAL A 122 10.00 -8.72 0.00
C VAL A 122 9.34 -7.99 1.18
N HIS A 123 8.34 -7.15 0.92
CA HIS A 123 7.62 -6.44 1.97
C HIS A 123 6.91 -7.39 2.94
N PHE A 124 6.27 -8.46 2.44
CA PHE A 124 5.64 -9.49 3.26
C PHE A 124 6.64 -10.19 4.19
N LEU A 125 7.79 -10.59 3.65
CA LEU A 125 8.86 -11.21 4.45
C LEU A 125 9.39 -10.24 5.50
N MET A 126 9.62 -8.98 5.13
CA MET A 126 10.09 -7.94 6.04
C MET A 126 9.10 -7.68 7.17
N VAL A 127 7.81 -7.53 6.88
CA VAL A 127 6.77 -7.33 7.91
C VAL A 127 6.70 -8.52 8.86
N THR A 128 6.78 -9.74 8.32
CA THR A 128 6.77 -10.96 9.13
C THR A 128 7.99 -11.00 10.07
N LEU A 129 9.18 -10.71 9.55
CA LEU A 129 10.41 -10.62 10.36
C LEU A 129 10.33 -9.49 11.40
N MET A 130 9.81 -8.32 11.02
CA MET A 130 9.65 -7.18 11.93
C MET A 130 8.64 -7.47 13.05
N ALA A 131 7.63 -8.29 12.79
CA ALA A 131 6.69 -8.72 13.82
C ALA A 131 7.36 -9.64 14.85
N VAL A 132 8.14 -10.62 14.39
CA VAL A 132 8.82 -11.59 15.26
C VAL A 132 10.00 -10.97 16.00
N PHE A 133 10.82 -10.16 15.34
CA PHE A 133 12.06 -9.57 15.87
C PHE A 133 11.91 -8.09 16.24
N ALA A 134 10.73 -7.70 16.71
CA ALA A 134 10.35 -6.34 17.06
C ALA A 134 11.41 -5.58 17.88
N ALA A 135 11.70 -6.10 19.07
CA ALA A 135 12.56 -5.47 20.07
C ALA A 135 14.00 -5.27 19.58
N PRO A 136 14.71 -6.29 19.06
CA PRO A 136 16.07 -6.10 18.58
C PRO A 136 16.14 -5.17 17.35
N LEU A 137 15.15 -5.20 16.47
CA LEU A 137 15.09 -4.29 15.32
C LEU A 137 14.88 -2.84 15.75
N ILE A 138 13.98 -2.58 16.70
CA ILE A 138 13.78 -1.22 17.23
C ILE A 138 15.05 -0.71 17.89
N ALA A 139 15.72 -1.53 18.71
CA ALA A 139 16.98 -1.16 19.36
C ALA A 139 18.09 -0.83 18.35
N PHE A 140 18.15 -1.56 17.24
CA PHE A 140 19.15 -1.35 16.19
C PHE A 140 18.87 -0.12 15.32
N PHE A 141 17.62 0.09 14.89
CA PHE A 141 17.25 1.15 13.92
C PHE A 141 16.85 2.48 14.55
N TYR A 142 16.44 2.47 15.82
CA TYR A 142 16.01 3.66 16.55
C TYR A 142 16.83 3.90 17.83
N PRO A 143 18.18 3.84 17.79
CA PRO A 143 18.98 4.06 18.98
C PRO A 143 18.77 5.50 19.48
N GLY A 144 18.34 5.63 20.74
CA GLY A 144 18.11 6.93 21.39
C GLY A 144 16.87 7.71 20.95
N LYS A 145 15.98 7.13 20.14
CA LYS A 145 14.66 7.71 19.82
C LYS A 145 13.56 7.11 20.70
N PRO A 146 12.41 7.81 20.87
CA PRO A 146 11.26 7.25 21.58
C PRO A 146 10.87 5.90 20.98
N THR A 147 10.73 4.88 21.82
CA THR A 147 10.41 3.50 21.39
C THR A 147 9.10 3.44 20.59
N ASP A 148 8.19 4.37 20.86
CA ASP A 148 6.88 4.50 20.22
C ASP A 148 6.97 4.75 18.70
N ASP A 149 7.97 5.48 18.21
CA ASP A 149 8.12 5.76 16.77
C ASP A 149 8.40 4.46 15.98
N GLY A 150 9.27 3.60 16.54
CA GLY A 150 9.60 2.30 15.94
C GLY A 150 8.40 1.35 15.94
N VAL A 151 7.66 1.31 17.05
CA VAL A 151 6.44 0.48 17.17
C VAL A 151 5.35 0.94 16.20
N GLN A 152 5.11 2.24 16.08
CA GLN A 152 4.13 2.80 15.14
C GLN A 152 4.51 2.49 13.68
N ASN A 153 5.80 2.54 13.35
CA ASN A 153 6.27 2.22 12.00
C ASN A 153 6.06 0.75 11.65
N ILE A 154 6.37 -0.18 12.55
CA ILE A 154 6.12 -1.61 12.33
C ILE A 154 4.60 -1.88 12.17
N THR A 155 3.81 -1.29 13.05
CA THR A 155 2.34 -1.37 13.03
C THR A 155 1.75 -0.91 11.71
N ARG A 156 2.19 0.24 11.19
CA ARG A 156 1.69 0.77 9.92
C ARG A 156 2.06 -0.13 8.73
N ASN A 157 3.27 -0.69 8.70
CA ASN A 157 3.66 -1.62 7.65
C ASN A 157 2.87 -2.93 7.70
N ALA A 158 2.54 -3.43 8.91
CA ALA A 158 1.65 -4.57 9.07
C ALA A 158 0.25 -4.30 8.50
N MET A 159 -0.33 -3.13 8.77
CA MET A 159 -1.62 -2.73 8.18
C MET A 159 -1.56 -2.61 6.65
N PHE A 160 -0.48 -2.03 6.09
CA PHE A 160 -0.28 -1.96 4.65
C PHE A 160 -0.16 -3.35 4.02
N MET A 161 0.54 -4.28 4.68
CA MET A 161 0.63 -5.65 4.20
C MET A 161 -0.73 -6.37 4.27
N ALA A 162 -1.54 -6.13 5.30
CA ALA A 162 -2.89 -6.68 5.37
C ALA A 162 -3.77 -6.22 4.20
N ALA A 163 -3.67 -4.94 3.80
CA ALA A 163 -4.34 -4.43 2.61
C ALA A 163 -3.77 -5.01 1.30
N ALA A 164 -2.46 -5.23 1.24
CA ALA A 164 -1.77 -5.70 0.03
C ALA A 164 -1.83 -7.23 -0.16
N ALA A 165 -2.14 -7.99 0.89
CA ALA A 165 -2.07 -9.45 0.90
C ALA A 165 -2.91 -10.13 -0.20
N PRO A 166 -4.15 -9.70 -0.50
CA PRO A 166 -4.92 -10.33 -1.58
C PRO A 166 -4.32 -10.12 -2.97
N PHE A 167 -3.67 -8.97 -3.19
CA PHE A 167 -2.96 -8.72 -4.46
C PHE A 167 -1.71 -9.59 -4.57
N LEU A 168 -0.98 -9.80 -3.47
CA LEU A 168 0.14 -10.73 -3.43
C LEU A 168 -0.32 -12.17 -3.74
N ILE A 169 -1.41 -12.61 -3.11
CA ILE A 169 -2.02 -13.92 -3.37
C ILE A 169 -2.37 -14.05 -4.84
N LEU A 170 -3.09 -13.07 -5.41
CA LEU A 170 -3.45 -13.06 -6.82
C LEU A 170 -2.21 -13.17 -7.73
N ALA A 171 -1.20 -12.32 -7.50
CA ALA A 171 0.00 -12.26 -8.33
C ALA A 171 0.82 -13.56 -8.32
N VAL A 172 0.86 -14.27 -7.18
CA VAL A 172 1.62 -15.53 -7.04
C VAL A 172 0.84 -16.73 -7.56
N THR A 173 -0.49 -16.69 -7.48
CA THR A 173 -1.36 -17.84 -7.80
C THR A 173 -1.96 -17.78 -9.21
N GLU A 174 -1.82 -16.67 -9.92
CA GLU A 174 -2.28 -16.55 -11.30
C GLU A 174 -1.69 -17.65 -12.20
N GLY A 175 -2.57 -18.38 -12.91
CA GLY A 175 -2.18 -19.49 -13.78
C GLY A 175 -1.69 -20.76 -13.06
N ARG A 176 -1.83 -20.86 -11.73
CA ARG A 176 -1.39 -22.02 -10.93
C ARG A 176 -2.55 -22.96 -10.59
N GLY A 177 -2.21 -24.20 -10.22
CA GLY A 177 -3.16 -25.21 -9.80
C GLY A 177 -3.89 -24.88 -8.48
N ARG A 178 -5.06 -25.49 -8.26
CA ARG A 178 -5.93 -25.23 -7.09
C ARG A 178 -5.23 -25.50 -5.76
N ILE A 179 -4.46 -26.59 -5.66
CA ILE A 179 -3.74 -26.96 -4.43
C ILE A 179 -2.67 -25.93 -4.09
N PHE A 180 -1.85 -25.54 -5.08
CA PHE A 180 -0.82 -24.51 -4.88
C PHE A 180 -1.44 -23.16 -4.46
N THR A 181 -2.56 -22.80 -5.09
CA THR A 181 -3.32 -21.60 -4.70
C THR A 181 -3.78 -21.65 -3.25
N ALA A 182 -4.36 -22.78 -2.82
CA ALA A 182 -4.83 -22.95 -1.45
C ALA A 182 -3.69 -22.84 -0.43
N VAL A 183 -2.54 -23.47 -0.70
CA VAL A 183 -1.36 -23.40 0.17
C VAL A 183 -0.87 -21.96 0.33
N ILE A 184 -0.76 -21.20 -0.75
CA ILE A 184 -0.32 -19.79 -0.71
C ILE A 184 -1.33 -18.92 0.05
N VAL A 185 -2.63 -19.09 -0.22
CA VAL A 185 -3.69 -18.35 0.48
C VAL A 185 -3.61 -18.60 1.97
N ILE A 186 -3.56 -19.87 2.40
CA ILE A 186 -3.49 -20.24 3.81
C ILE A 186 -2.23 -19.66 4.44
N GLY A 187 -1.06 -19.83 3.81
CA GLY A 187 0.20 -19.33 4.34
C GLY A 187 0.21 -17.81 4.53
N VAL A 188 -0.27 -17.05 3.55
CA VAL A 188 -0.34 -15.58 3.64
C VAL A 188 -1.36 -15.16 4.70
N VAL A 189 -2.56 -15.75 4.73
CA VAL A 189 -3.59 -15.41 5.72
C VAL A 189 -3.13 -15.71 7.14
N VAL A 190 -2.52 -16.87 7.37
CA VAL A 190 -1.98 -17.25 8.70
C VAL A 190 -0.88 -16.28 9.11
N ALA A 191 0.06 -15.95 8.23
CA ALA A 191 1.14 -15.03 8.54
C ALA A 191 0.62 -13.62 8.87
N VAL A 192 -0.27 -13.05 8.04
CA VAL A 192 -0.82 -11.71 8.29
C VAL A 192 -1.69 -11.68 9.54
N SER A 193 -2.47 -12.73 9.79
CA SER A 193 -3.28 -12.85 11.01
C SER A 193 -2.39 -12.95 12.24
N GLY A 194 -1.33 -13.76 12.18
CA GLY A 194 -0.36 -13.88 13.27
C GLY A 194 0.36 -12.56 13.56
N VAL A 195 0.79 -11.84 12.52
CA VAL A 195 1.33 -10.48 12.66
C VAL A 195 0.33 -9.54 13.32
N SER A 196 -0.95 -9.60 12.91
CA SER A 196 -2.01 -8.75 13.48
C SER A 196 -2.29 -9.09 14.95
N MET A 197 -2.22 -10.37 15.33
CA MET A 197 -2.37 -10.85 16.71
C MET A 197 -1.22 -10.35 17.59
N LEU A 198 0.01 -10.56 17.15
CA LEU A 198 1.22 -10.14 17.89
C LEU A 198 1.32 -8.62 18.08
N ARG A 199 0.58 -7.86 17.28
CA ARG A 199 0.61 -6.39 17.27
C ARG A 199 -0.70 -5.76 17.73
N GLU A 200 -1.67 -6.56 18.18
CA GLU A 200 -2.97 -6.10 18.67
C GLU A 200 -3.68 -5.18 17.65
N LEU A 201 -3.60 -5.54 16.36
CA LEU A 201 -4.12 -4.73 15.26
C LEU A 201 -5.55 -5.12 14.91
N ASP A 202 -6.52 -4.63 15.69
CA ASP A 202 -7.95 -4.86 15.39
C ASP A 202 -8.33 -4.38 13.98
N ALA A 203 -7.77 -3.25 13.55
CA ALA A 203 -7.94 -2.72 12.19
C ALA A 203 -7.28 -3.59 11.10
N GLY A 204 -6.27 -4.40 11.46
CA GLY A 204 -5.60 -5.31 10.54
C GLY A 204 -6.54 -6.43 10.06
N TYR A 205 -7.33 -7.01 10.96
CA TYR A 205 -8.33 -8.02 10.60
C TYR A 205 -9.45 -7.45 9.75
N LEU A 206 -9.93 -6.24 10.09
CA LEU A 206 -10.96 -5.55 9.31
C LEU A 206 -10.48 -5.29 7.88
N THR A 207 -9.21 -4.88 7.74
CA THR A 207 -8.57 -4.64 6.44
C THR A 207 -8.44 -5.93 5.64
N LEU A 208 -8.01 -7.03 6.27
CA LEU A 208 -7.90 -8.33 5.62
C LEU A 208 -9.27 -8.87 5.18
N ALA A 209 -10.29 -8.73 6.03
CA ALA A 209 -11.67 -9.12 5.72
C ALA A 209 -12.26 -8.29 4.58
N ALA A 210 -12.05 -6.96 4.59
CA ALA A 210 -12.48 -6.08 3.51
C ALA A 210 -11.80 -6.43 2.19
N ALA A 211 -10.49 -6.70 2.23
CA ALA A 211 -9.72 -7.03 1.04
C ALA A 211 -10.06 -8.44 0.50
N LEU A 212 -10.39 -9.40 1.37
CA LEU A 212 -10.99 -10.68 0.99
C LEU A 212 -12.38 -10.50 0.38
N GLY A 213 -13.22 -9.63 0.94
CA GLY A 213 -14.52 -9.28 0.39
C GLY A 213 -14.41 -8.71 -1.02
N CYS A 214 -13.50 -7.75 -1.25
CA CYS A 214 -13.21 -7.22 -2.58
C CYS A 214 -12.74 -8.32 -3.54
N TYR A 215 -11.87 -9.23 -3.11
CA TYR A 215 -11.43 -10.38 -3.92
C TYR A 215 -12.60 -11.28 -4.32
N LEU A 216 -13.50 -11.61 -3.39
CA LEU A 216 -14.66 -12.45 -3.64
C LEU A 216 -15.66 -11.77 -4.59
N VAL A 217 -15.88 -10.47 -4.44
CA VAL A 217 -16.71 -9.67 -5.35
C VAL A 217 -16.13 -9.70 -6.77
N LEU A 218 -14.82 -9.46 -6.94
CA LEU A 218 -14.17 -9.52 -8.25
C LEU A 218 -14.27 -10.91 -8.90
N ARG A 219 -14.20 -11.98 -8.10
CA ARG A 219 -14.40 -13.36 -8.57
C ARG A 219 -15.84 -13.67 -8.94
N ALA A 220 -16.81 -13.11 -8.23
CA ALA A 220 -18.23 -13.32 -8.48
C ALA A 220 -18.74 -12.53 -9.69
N PHE A 221 -18.15 -11.36 -9.98
CA PHE A 221 -18.55 -10.47 -11.08
C PHE A 221 -17.43 -10.26 -12.12
N PRO A 222 -16.96 -11.30 -12.82
CA PRO A 222 -15.85 -11.21 -13.76
C PRO A 222 -16.15 -10.38 -15.02
N ARG A 223 -17.43 -10.04 -15.26
CA ARG A 223 -17.89 -9.36 -16.48
C ARG A 223 -17.88 -7.82 -16.40
N ASP A 224 -17.82 -7.24 -15.20
CA ASP A 224 -18.08 -5.79 -14.98
C ASP A 224 -16.82 -4.90 -14.83
N GLY A 225 -15.65 -5.36 -15.28
CA GLY A 225 -14.61 -4.41 -15.72
C GLY A 225 -13.30 -4.32 -14.96
N PHE A 226 -12.73 -5.44 -14.49
CA PHE A 226 -11.28 -5.53 -14.27
C PHE A 226 -10.71 -6.66 -15.14
N ARG A 227 -10.59 -6.38 -16.44
CA ARG A 227 -9.62 -7.06 -17.31
C ARG A 227 -8.32 -6.27 -17.32
#